data_AF-A0A6M0RLN4-F1
#
_entry.id   AF-A0A6M0RLN4-F1
#
_cell.length_a   1.000
_cell.length_b   1.000
_cell.length_c   1.000
_cell.angle_alpha   90.00
_cell.angle_beta   90.00
_cell.angle_gamma   90.00
#
_symmetry.space_group_name_H-M   'P 1'
#
loop_
_entity.id
_entity.type
_entity.pdbx_description
1 polymer ?
#
loop_
_entity_poly.entity_id
_entity_poly.type
_entity_poly.pdbx_seq_one_letter_code
_entity_poly.pdbx_strand_id
1 'polypeptide(L)'
;MSNRAISMDSQSVRTSEKKGPDQGIDGHKFVKGRKRHIVVDILGMVLNCFVSAANMADIKAAVVVLEPILETYVRLEKVLADQAYKGILGEIIEHVHHCVLEVTKN
;
A
#
# COMPACT_ATOMS: atom_id res chain seq x y z
N MET A 1 8.83 -5.84 21.28
CA MET A 1 8.19 -6.85 20.40
C MET A 1 8.70 -6.62 18.99
N SER A 2 9.18 -7.65 18.30
CA SER A 2 9.65 -7.53 16.92
C SER A 2 8.43 -7.62 16.00
N ASN A 3 8.05 -6.52 15.33
CA ASN A 3 7.02 -6.57 14.30
C ASN A 3 7.57 -7.36 13.11
N ARG A 4 7.25 -8.65 13.05
CA ARG A 4 7.62 -9.52 11.93
C ARG A 4 6.61 -9.46 10.79
N ALA A 5 5.49 -8.76 11.00
CA ALA A 5 4.48 -8.54 9.99
C ALA A 5 3.99 -7.08 10.01
N ILE A 6 3.60 -6.58 8.85
CA ILE A 6 2.90 -5.32 8.64
C ILE A 6 1.67 -5.58 7.77
N SER A 7 0.70 -4.67 7.80
CA SER A 7 -0.45 -4.68 6.91
C SER A 7 -0.50 -3.43 6.07
N MET A 8 -0.90 -3.57 4.81
CA MET A 8 -1.06 -2.47 3.85
C MET A 8 -2.46 -2.51 3.24
N ASP A 9 -3.08 -1.34 3.15
CA ASP A 9 -4.37 -1.16 2.49
C ASP A 9 -4.47 0.23 1.83
N SER A 10 -5.39 0.37 0.88
CA SER A 10 -5.70 1.65 0.25
C SER A 10 -7.17 2.07 0.38
N GLN A 11 -7.36 3.38 0.57
CA GLN A 11 -8.70 3.97 0.60
C GLN A 11 -8.80 5.19 -0.32
N SER A 12 -9.78 5.15 -1.21
CA SER A 12 -10.15 6.28 -2.05
C SER A 12 -11.15 7.17 -1.32
N VAL A 13 -10.88 8.48 -1.26
CA VAL A 13 -11.69 9.49 -0.56
C VAL A 13 -12.10 10.56 -1.56
N ARG A 14 -13.39 10.93 -1.53
CA ARG A 14 -13.91 12.03 -2.35
C ARG A 14 -13.29 13.36 -1.92
N THR A 15 -12.90 14.18 -2.88
CA THR A 15 -12.38 15.53 -2.65
C THR A 15 -13.30 16.58 -3.27
N SER A 16 -13.00 17.87 -3.04
CA SER A 16 -13.75 18.99 -3.63
C SER A 16 -13.90 18.88 -5.14
N GLU A 17 -14.96 19.46 -5.70
CA GLU A 17 -15.28 19.38 -7.12
C GLU A 17 -14.20 19.98 -8.05
N LYS A 18 -13.49 21.01 -7.57
CA LYS A 18 -12.37 21.63 -8.30
C LYS A 18 -11.28 20.61 -8.56
N LYS A 19 -11.04 20.32 -9.84
CA LYS A 19 -9.95 19.45 -10.30
C LYS A 19 -8.60 20.12 -9.99
N GLY A 20 -7.81 19.47 -9.14
CA GLY A 20 -6.37 19.70 -9.05
C GLY A 20 -5.61 18.59 -9.78
N PRO A 21 -4.32 18.78 -10.09
CA PRO A 21 -3.48 17.76 -10.71
C PRO A 21 -3.40 16.48 -9.86
N ASP A 22 -3.60 16.59 -8.55
CA ASP A 22 -3.52 15.46 -7.59
C ASP A 22 -4.86 14.77 -7.35
N GLN A 23 -5.78 14.81 -8.32
CA GLN A 23 -7.10 14.14 -8.24
C GLN A 23 -7.31 13.21 -9.42
N GLY A 24 -7.84 12.02 -9.12
CA GLY A 24 -8.18 10.99 -10.09
C GLY A 24 -9.56 10.41 -9.85
N ILE A 25 -9.94 9.42 -10.65
CA ILE A 25 -11.14 8.60 -10.42
C ILE A 25 -10.68 7.16 -10.16
N ASP A 26 -11.01 6.65 -9.00
CA ASP A 26 -10.95 5.21 -8.75
C ASP A 26 -12.08 4.54 -9.52
N GLY A 27 -11.74 3.84 -10.60
CA GLY A 27 -12.72 3.18 -11.47
C GLY A 27 -13.45 2.01 -10.80
N HIS A 28 -12.86 1.39 -9.78
CA HIS A 28 -13.48 0.27 -9.07
C HIS A 28 -14.48 0.78 -8.01
N LYS A 29 -14.15 1.90 -7.36
CA LYS A 29 -14.98 2.48 -6.27
C LYS A 29 -15.89 3.63 -6.75
N PHE A 30 -15.76 4.07 -8.00
CA PHE A 30 -16.40 5.27 -8.56
C PHE A 30 -16.21 6.52 -7.68
N VAL A 31 -15.00 6.67 -7.13
CA VAL A 31 -14.63 7.79 -6.26
C VAL A 31 -13.72 8.75 -7.02
N LYS A 32 -14.20 9.97 -7.24
CA LYS A 32 -13.37 11.09 -7.70
C LYS A 32 -12.66 11.71 -6.50
N GLY A 33 -11.35 11.59 -6.44
CA GLY A 33 -10.54 12.26 -5.43
C GLY A 33 -9.14 11.71 -5.30
N ARG A 34 -8.73 11.43 -4.06
CA ARG A 34 -7.39 10.94 -3.69
C ARG A 34 -7.49 9.54 -3.14
N LYS A 35 -6.39 8.78 -3.24
CA LYS A 35 -6.26 7.47 -2.63
C LYS A 35 -5.07 7.47 -1.68
N ARG A 36 -5.34 7.14 -0.41
CA ARG A 36 -4.33 6.98 0.65
C ARG A 36 -3.94 5.52 0.75
N HIS A 37 -2.65 5.26 0.78
CA HIS A 37 -2.02 3.95 0.92
C HIS A 37 -1.30 3.96 2.26
N ILE A 38 -1.72 3.10 3.18
CA ILE A 38 -1.25 3.16 4.58
C ILE A 38 -0.65 1.82 4.93
N VAL A 39 0.51 1.87 5.60
CA VAL A 39 1.18 0.71 6.18
C VAL A 39 1.12 0.82 7.69
N VAL A 40 0.66 -0.24 8.35
CA VAL A 40 0.56 -0.33 9.81
C VAL A 40 1.29 -1.55 10.35
N ASP A 41 1.69 -1.50 11.61
CA ASP A 41 2.17 -2.67 12.33
C ASP A 41 1.05 -3.53 12.95
N ILE A 42 1.44 -4.59 13.66
CA ILE A 42 0.53 -5.54 14.32
C ILE A 42 -0.29 -4.93 15.47
N LEU A 43 0.13 -3.77 15.99
CA LEU A 43 -0.58 -3.02 17.03
C LEU A 43 -1.46 -1.92 16.42
N GLY A 44 -1.47 -1.78 15.08
CA GLY A 44 -2.21 -0.76 14.36
C GLY A 44 -1.53 0.61 14.32
N MET A 45 -0.24 0.70 14.67
CA MET A 45 0.52 1.93 14.55
C MET A 45 0.87 2.20 13.09
N VAL A 46 0.64 3.43 12.62
CA VAL A 46 1.01 3.84 11.26
C VAL A 46 2.53 3.94 11.15
N LEU A 47 3.09 3.18 10.21
CA LEU A 47 4.52 3.18 9.90
C LEU A 47 4.84 4.09 8.73
N ASN A 48 3.99 4.10 7.69
CA ASN A 48 4.12 5.02 6.56
C ASN A 48 2.76 5.26 5.87
N CYS A 49 2.66 6.36 5.13
CA CYS A 49 1.47 6.73 4.37
C CYS A 49 1.88 7.46 3.09
N PHE A 50 1.25 7.10 1.97
CA PHE A 50 1.38 7.80 0.69
C PHE A 50 0.02 8.20 0.15
N VAL A 51 -0.13 9.45 -0.30
CA VAL A 51 -1.36 9.96 -0.89
C VAL A 51 -1.15 10.22 -2.37
N SER A 52 -2.01 9.61 -3.17
CA SER A 52 -1.97 9.66 -4.63
C SER A 52 -3.29 10.17 -5.21
N ALA A 53 -3.31 10.49 -6.50
CA ALA A 53 -4.56 10.62 -7.24
C ALA A 53 -5.31 9.28 -7.24
N ALA A 54 -6.65 9.29 -7.15
CA ALA A 54 -7.42 8.05 -6.94
C ALA A 54 -7.34 7.02 -8.09
N ASN A 55 -6.88 7.44 -9.28
CA ASN A 55 -6.65 6.56 -10.42
C ASN A 55 -5.26 5.91 -10.44
N MET A 56 -4.37 6.22 -9.47
CA MET A 56 -3.11 5.52 -9.36
C MET A 56 -3.35 4.05 -8.99
N ALA A 57 -2.64 3.16 -9.70
CA ALA A 57 -2.66 1.72 -9.44
C ALA A 57 -2.01 1.41 -8.09
N ASP A 58 -2.63 0.51 -7.32
CA ASP A 58 -2.20 0.19 -5.96
C ASP A 58 -0.78 -0.39 -5.92
N ILE A 59 -0.41 -1.21 -6.91
CA ILE A 59 0.96 -1.74 -7.06
C ILE A 59 2.01 -0.61 -7.18
N LYS A 60 1.72 0.47 -7.93
CA LYS A 60 2.68 1.58 -8.07
C LYS A 60 2.86 2.34 -6.76
N ALA A 61 1.76 2.57 -6.05
CA ALA A 61 1.79 3.23 -4.75
C ALA A 61 2.40 2.35 -3.66
N ALA A 62 2.25 1.02 -3.75
CA ALA A 62 2.82 0.05 -2.84
C ALA A 62 4.35 0.13 -2.81
N VAL A 63 4.99 0.26 -3.97
CA VAL A 63 6.45 0.48 -4.06
C VAL A 63 6.86 1.71 -3.25
N VAL A 64 6.18 2.84 -3.47
CA VAL A 64 6.49 4.12 -2.79
C VAL A 64 6.31 4.03 -1.27
N VAL A 65 5.27 3.34 -0.80
CA VAL A 65 4.98 3.28 0.64
C VAL A 65 5.77 2.19 1.37
N LEU A 66 6.14 1.09 0.70
CA LEU A 66 6.84 -0.05 1.31
C LEU A 66 8.37 0.07 1.28
N GLU A 67 8.97 0.65 0.24
CA GLU A 67 10.43 0.75 0.10
C GLU A 67 11.14 1.26 1.38
N PRO A 68 10.78 2.44 1.95
CA PRO A 68 11.44 2.93 3.17
C PRO A 68 11.18 2.03 4.40
N ILE A 69 10.06 1.30 4.43
CA ILE A 69 9.72 0.38 5.52
C ILE A 69 10.60 -0.88 5.43
N LEU A 70 10.74 -1.45 4.23
CA LEU A 70 11.54 -2.65 4.02
C LEU A 70 13.04 -2.41 4.23
N GLU A 71 13.53 -1.21 3.95
CA GLU A 71 14.89 -0.79 4.27
C GLU A 71 15.12 -0.56 5.77
N THR A 72 14.12 0.00 6.47
CA THR A 72 14.24 0.31 7.90
C THR A 72 14.09 -0.93 8.78
N TYR A 73 13.15 -1.81 8.45
CA TYR A 73 12.78 -2.99 9.24
C TYR A 73 13.31 -4.27 8.59
N VAL A 74 14.64 -4.42 8.54
CA VAL A 74 15.34 -5.55 7.88
C VAL A 74 15.01 -6.95 8.42
N ARG A 75 14.26 -7.04 9.53
CA ARG A 75 13.79 -8.29 10.14
C ARG A 75 12.31 -8.56 9.89
N LEU A 76 11.69 -7.79 9.01
CA LEU A 76 10.30 -7.97 8.62
C LEU A 76 10.17 -9.24 7.77
N GLU A 77 9.29 -10.14 8.16
CA GLU A 77 9.10 -11.43 7.48
C GLU A 77 7.88 -11.41 6.54
N LYS A 78 6.91 -10.52 6.80
CA LYS A 78 5.63 -10.53 6.08
C LYS A 78 5.01 -9.16 5.85
N VAL A 79 4.47 -8.97 4.64
CA VAL A 79 3.54 -7.89 4.30
C VAL A 79 2.18 -8.52 4.01
N LEU A 80 1.15 -8.11 4.75
CA LEU A 80 -0.24 -8.51 4.51
C LEU A 80 -0.91 -7.48 3.59
N ALA A 81 -1.60 -7.93 2.55
CA ALA A 81 -2.29 -7.05 1.62
C ALA A 81 -3.52 -7.72 0.98
N ASP A 82 -4.36 -6.93 0.33
CA ASP A 82 -5.48 -7.42 -0.47
C ASP A 82 -5.05 -7.89 -1.88
N GLN A 83 -6.02 -8.42 -2.65
CA GLN A 83 -5.76 -8.92 -3.99
C GLN A 83 -5.37 -7.87 -5.04
N ALA A 84 -5.63 -6.60 -4.79
CA ALA A 84 -5.21 -5.53 -5.71
C ALA A 84 -3.68 -5.39 -5.79
N TYR A 85 -2.96 -5.91 -4.79
CA TYR A 85 -1.50 -5.91 -4.73
C TYR A 85 -0.84 -7.18 -5.31
N LYS A 86 -1.64 -8.14 -5.82
CA LYS A 86 -1.09 -9.35 -6.43
C LYS A 86 -0.31 -9.01 -7.71
N GLY A 87 0.83 -9.66 -7.89
CA GLY A 87 1.66 -9.53 -9.11
C GLY A 87 3.15 -9.49 -8.77
N ILE A 88 3.91 -8.80 -9.62
CA ILE A 88 5.38 -8.72 -9.55
C ILE A 88 5.91 -8.18 -8.20
N LEU A 89 5.10 -7.44 -7.46
CA LEU A 89 5.46 -6.88 -6.17
C LEU A 89 5.88 -7.97 -5.17
N GLY A 90 5.17 -9.10 -5.13
CA GLY A 90 5.51 -10.18 -4.21
C GLY A 90 6.88 -10.79 -4.51
N GLU A 91 7.18 -11.01 -5.79
CA GLU A 91 8.48 -11.53 -6.24
C GLU A 91 9.63 -10.56 -5.89
N ILE A 92 9.40 -9.25 -6.07
CA ILE A 92 10.40 -8.22 -5.73
C ILE A 92 10.67 -8.19 -4.22
N ILE A 93 9.62 -8.14 -3.40
CA ILE A 93 9.77 -8.07 -1.94
C ILE A 93 10.48 -9.32 -1.41
N GLU A 94 10.17 -10.50 -1.94
CA GLU A 94 10.82 -11.75 -1.54
C GLU A 94 12.29 -11.78 -1.97
N HIS A 95 12.59 -11.40 -3.20
CA HIS A 95 13.95 -11.46 -3.73
C HIS A 95 14.90 -10.44 -3.10
N VAL A 96 14.42 -9.21 -2.86
CA VAL A 96 15.25 -8.09 -2.39
C VAL A 96 15.32 -8.04 -0.87
N HIS A 97 14.21 -8.31 -0.19
CA HIS A 97 14.09 -8.09 1.25
C HIS A 97 13.86 -9.36 2.07
N HIS A 98 13.84 -10.54 1.44
CA HIS A 98 13.55 -11.82 2.09
C HIS A 98 12.24 -11.79 2.91
N CYS A 99 11.28 -11.01 2.44
CA CYS A 99 9.99 -10.78 3.07
C CYS A 99 8.89 -11.29 2.14
N VAL A 100 7.85 -11.92 2.69
CA VAL A 100 6.78 -12.50 1.89
C VAL A 100 5.58 -11.55 1.81
N LEU A 101 5.12 -11.25 0.59
CA LEU A 101 3.81 -10.62 0.39
C LEU A 101 2.71 -11.68 0.45
N GLU A 102 1.95 -11.68 1.54
CA GLU A 102 0.79 -12.53 1.71
C GLU A 102 -0.48 -11.76 1.34
N VAL A 103 -1.10 -12.22 0.25
CA VAL A 103 -2.34 -11.67 -0.27
C VAL A 103 -3.52 -12.54 0.17
N THR A 104 -4.63 -11.92 0.56
CA THR A 104 -5.85 -12.65 0.96
C THR A 104 -6.36 -13.58 -0.15
N LYS A 105 -6.73 -14.81 0.24
CA LYS A 105 -7.38 -15.78 -0.65
C LYS A 105 -8.89 -15.56 -0.55
N ASN A 106 -9.55 -15.22 -1.66
CA ASN A 106 -11.01 -15.27 -1.74
C ASN A 106 -11.52 -16.71 -1.76
#